data_AF-A0A401GBB6-F1
#
_entry.id   AF-A0A401GBB6-F1
#
_cell.length_a   1.000
_cell.length_b   1.000
_cell.length_c   1.000
_cell.angle_alpha   90.00
_cell.angle_beta   90.00
_cell.angle_gamma   90.00
#
_symmetry.space_group_name_H-M   'P 1'
#
loop_
_entity.id
_entity.type
_entity.pdbx_description
1 polymer ?
#
loop_
_entity_poly.entity_id
_entity_poly.type
_entity_poly.pdbx_seq_one_letter_code
_entity_poly.pdbx_strand_id
1 'polypeptide(L)'
;MAQDDSSSGAAVDRSTLRWISNEYYELNGLHFDVLHSPPTPLEFSRLVHIGRPVLIKNCEFSEDLSRWSDEYLVRKLGDGNISVAVTPNGRADAITAGPDGRLYFAEPHVQRMSMSAFLASLSSDSDQPQGPEQEEICYLQSQNGNLYTACYFNLSGDPDPSEFEPLREDVPSEIPWCSDALEKSPDAVNLWIGDSRSITSIHSDPYENIYTVVRGAKHFTLLPPTEGWCLEERTYPHAQYIRSPKTSPKTSELVLSPSPSTAVPIRWSSVVDPNLPGALPAEAHPIQISVQAGDALYLPAGWWHYVRQSSVTIALNYWYDLESRGMSWVWLNFLRGLGEPPSGNVEGKGVDS
;
A
#
# COMPACT_ATOMS: atom_id res chain seq x y z
N MET A 1 -38.75 -19.07 33.34
CA MET A 1 -37.29 -19.25 33.49
C MET A 1 -36.65 -18.63 32.27
N ALA A 2 -36.03 -17.47 32.49
CA ALA A 2 -35.44 -16.66 31.42
C ALA A 2 -34.25 -17.42 30.79
N GLN A 3 -34.21 -17.40 29.45
CA GLN A 3 -33.02 -17.72 28.67
C GLN A 3 -32.08 -16.53 28.80
N ASP A 4 -30.89 -16.79 29.31
CA ASP A 4 -29.78 -15.84 29.34
C ASP A 4 -28.93 -16.15 28.10
N ASP A 5 -29.17 -15.40 27.04
CA ASP A 5 -28.42 -15.47 25.79
C ASP A 5 -27.31 -14.40 25.87
N SER A 6 -26.23 -14.72 26.57
CA SER A 6 -25.06 -13.87 26.70
C SER A 6 -23.84 -14.51 26.04
N SER A 7 -23.78 -14.39 24.71
CA SER A 7 -22.52 -14.45 23.96
C SER A 7 -22.33 -13.23 23.09
N SER A 8 -22.60 -12.03 23.64
CA SER A 8 -22.03 -10.81 23.09
C SER A 8 -20.53 -10.81 23.41
N GLY A 9 -19.70 -11.30 22.50
CA GLY A 9 -18.27 -11.07 22.55
C GLY A 9 -18.03 -9.57 22.76
N ALA A 10 -17.22 -9.21 23.76
CA ALA A 10 -17.00 -7.82 24.15
C ALA A 10 -16.39 -7.05 22.97
N ALA A 11 -17.22 -6.34 22.20
CA ALA A 11 -16.73 -5.38 21.22
C ALA A 11 -15.99 -4.28 21.96
N VAL A 12 -14.81 -3.88 21.47
CA VAL A 12 -14.14 -2.69 22.01
C VAL A 12 -15.04 -1.50 21.72
N ASP A 13 -15.48 -0.81 22.77
CA ASP A 13 -16.31 0.36 22.62
C ASP A 13 -15.57 1.43 21.80
N ARG A 14 -16.26 1.99 20.79
CA ARG A 14 -15.71 3.06 19.94
C ARG A 14 -15.32 4.27 20.77
N SER A 15 -15.96 4.50 21.92
CA SER A 15 -15.58 5.56 22.86
C SER A 15 -14.17 5.34 23.44
N THR A 16 -13.81 4.10 23.77
CA THR A 16 -12.48 3.72 24.27
C THR A 16 -11.41 3.94 23.20
N LEU A 17 -11.65 3.50 21.96
CA LEU A 17 -10.70 3.72 20.86
C LEU A 17 -10.50 5.21 20.57
N ARG A 18 -11.57 6.00 20.61
CA ARG A 18 -11.49 7.47 20.50
C ARG A 18 -10.69 8.11 21.62
N TRP A 19 -10.89 7.65 22.85
CA TRP A 19 -10.09 8.14 23.98
C TRP A 19 -8.61 7.81 23.79
N ILE A 20 -8.26 6.58 23.44
CA ILE A 20 -6.86 6.17 23.15
C ILE A 20 -6.26 7.03 22.03
N SER A 21 -7.02 7.26 20.96
CA SER A 21 -6.64 8.13 19.85
C SER A 21 -6.32 9.55 20.31
N ASN A 22 -7.17 10.12 21.15
CA ASN A 22 -6.98 11.46 21.69
C ASN A 22 -5.77 11.54 22.62
N GLU A 23 -5.59 10.58 23.54
CA GLU A 23 -4.41 10.55 24.42
C GLU A 23 -3.11 10.43 23.61
N TYR A 24 -3.10 9.60 22.56
CA TYR A 24 -1.97 9.49 21.66
C TYR A 24 -1.68 10.82 20.95
N TYR A 25 -2.73 11.50 20.48
CA TYR A 25 -2.60 12.80 19.83
C TYR A 25 -2.15 13.91 20.79
N GLU A 26 -2.69 13.98 22.01
CA GLU A 26 -2.31 15.00 23.00
C GLU A 26 -0.83 14.91 23.39
N LEU A 27 -0.30 13.69 23.47
CA LEU A 27 1.11 13.47 23.79
C LEU A 27 2.05 13.79 22.63
N ASN A 28 1.67 13.40 21.40
CA ASN A 28 2.60 13.39 20.27
C ASN A 28 2.31 14.43 19.18
N GLY A 29 1.06 14.87 19.08
CA GLY A 29 0.55 15.72 18.00
C GLY A 29 0.78 15.14 16.61
N LEU A 30 0.84 16.04 15.63
CA LEU A 30 1.14 15.76 14.23
C LEU A 30 2.65 15.68 13.92
N HIS A 31 3.50 15.77 14.93
CA HIS A 31 4.95 15.84 14.75
C HIS A 31 5.51 14.53 14.21
N PHE A 32 6.40 14.59 13.23
CA PHE A 32 7.21 13.47 12.79
C PHE A 32 8.66 13.94 12.69
N ASP A 33 9.60 13.02 12.94
CA ASP A 33 11.01 13.38 12.93
C ASP A 33 11.55 13.45 11.50
N VAL A 34 12.49 14.37 11.31
CA VAL A 34 13.25 14.50 10.07
C VAL A 34 14.72 14.30 10.38
N LEU A 35 15.32 13.24 9.83
CA LEU A 35 16.75 12.99 9.90
C LEU A 35 17.41 13.55 8.64
N HIS A 36 18.60 14.13 8.77
CA HIS A 36 19.35 14.69 7.64
C HIS A 36 20.39 13.73 7.03
N SER A 37 20.51 12.54 7.63
CA SER A 37 21.35 11.42 7.20
C SER A 37 20.76 10.11 7.72
N PRO A 38 21.14 8.96 7.14
CA PRO A 38 20.78 7.66 7.69
C PRO A 38 21.20 7.50 9.15
N PRO A 39 20.36 6.90 10.03
CA PRO A 39 20.70 6.65 11.42
C PRO A 39 21.71 5.51 11.58
N THR A 40 22.38 5.44 12.72
CA THR A 40 23.07 4.22 13.15
C THR A 40 22.06 3.12 13.52
N PRO A 41 22.44 1.83 13.55
CA PRO A 41 21.53 0.76 13.98
C PRO A 41 20.90 0.98 15.35
N LEU A 42 21.67 1.50 16.32
CA LEU A 42 21.16 1.79 17.68
C LEU A 42 20.18 2.97 17.70
N GLU A 43 20.39 3.98 16.86
CA GLU A 43 19.43 5.08 16.73
C GLU A 43 18.14 4.57 16.08
N PHE A 44 18.25 3.77 15.02
CA PHE A 44 17.09 3.23 14.34
C PHE A 44 16.28 2.27 15.22
N SER A 45 16.92 1.41 16.01
CA SER A 45 16.18 0.53 16.94
C SER A 45 15.37 1.31 17.98
N ARG A 46 15.83 2.49 18.38
CA ARG A 46 15.04 3.40 19.24
C ARG A 46 13.85 4.01 18.49
N LEU A 47 14.01 4.36 17.21
CA LEU A 47 12.92 4.85 16.38
C LEU A 47 11.83 3.79 16.18
N VAL A 48 12.24 2.53 15.94
CA VAL A 48 11.33 1.38 15.86
C VAL A 48 10.59 1.19 17.19
N HIS A 49 11.29 1.30 18.32
CA HIS A 49 10.65 1.21 19.63
C HIS A 49 9.61 2.33 19.87
N ILE A 50 9.87 3.54 19.38
CA ILE A 50 8.92 4.66 19.43
C ILE A 50 7.74 4.43 18.48
N GLY A 51 7.96 3.79 17.34
CA GLY A 51 6.92 3.41 16.38
C GLY A 51 6.24 4.61 15.73
N ARG A 52 7.01 5.66 15.39
CA ARG A 52 6.53 6.86 14.68
C ARG A 52 7.20 7.02 13.31
N PRO A 53 6.51 7.60 12.31
CA PRO A 53 7.08 7.88 11.00
C PRO A 53 8.27 8.82 11.11
N VAL A 54 9.30 8.54 10.30
CA VAL A 54 10.50 9.36 10.24
C VAL A 54 10.87 9.59 8.77
N LEU A 55 11.03 10.86 8.39
CA LEU A 55 11.52 11.23 7.08
C LEU A 55 13.05 11.32 7.13
N ILE A 56 13.73 10.46 6.39
CA ILE A 56 15.18 10.38 6.33
C ILE A 56 15.62 11.04 5.03
N LYS A 57 16.27 12.19 5.13
CA LYS A 57 16.80 12.94 4.00
C LYS A 57 18.17 12.41 3.60
N ASN A 58 18.50 12.60 2.33
CA ASN A 58 19.83 12.29 1.77
C ASN A 58 20.25 10.85 2.07
N CYS A 59 19.35 9.89 1.83
CA CYS A 59 19.72 8.49 1.82
C CYS A 59 20.65 8.31 0.61
N GLU A 60 21.97 8.34 0.85
CA GLU A 60 22.97 8.17 -0.20
C GLU A 60 22.64 6.92 -1.00
N PHE A 61 22.26 7.12 -2.27
CA PHE A 61 22.00 6.02 -3.20
C PHE A 61 23.30 5.50 -3.77
N SER A 62 23.31 4.23 -4.22
CA SER A 62 24.34 3.79 -5.15
C SER A 62 24.35 4.74 -6.36
N GLU A 63 25.54 5.03 -6.91
CA GLU A 63 25.63 5.81 -8.15
C GLU A 63 24.77 5.21 -9.27
N ASP A 64 24.50 3.90 -9.22
CA ASP A 64 23.68 3.16 -10.18
C ASP A 64 22.19 3.56 -10.16
N LEU A 65 21.57 3.75 -8.98
CA LEU A 65 20.16 4.17 -8.88
C LEU A 65 19.91 5.57 -9.45
N SER A 66 20.93 6.45 -9.40
CA SER A 66 20.83 7.78 -10.00
C SER A 66 20.70 7.76 -11.53
N ARG A 67 21.01 6.62 -12.18
CA ARG A 67 20.97 6.45 -13.64
C ARG A 67 19.61 6.00 -14.17
N TRP A 68 18.64 5.72 -13.30
CA TRP A 68 17.32 5.17 -13.65
C TRP A 68 16.41 6.16 -14.43
N SER A 69 16.83 6.43 -15.66
CA SER A 69 16.05 7.03 -16.74
C SER A 69 15.20 5.97 -17.44
N ASP A 70 14.22 6.42 -18.23
CA ASP A 70 13.37 5.50 -19.00
C ASP A 70 14.20 4.70 -20.01
N GLU A 71 15.13 5.36 -20.71
CA GLU A 71 16.04 4.72 -21.65
C GLU A 71 16.92 3.67 -20.96
N TYR A 72 17.39 3.96 -19.75
CA TYR A 72 18.19 3.02 -18.98
C TYR A 72 17.37 1.77 -18.65
N LEU A 73 16.18 1.93 -18.06
CA LEU A 73 15.32 0.81 -17.66
C LEU A 73 14.92 -0.05 -18.85
N VAL A 74 14.54 0.57 -19.97
CA VAL A 74 14.21 -0.13 -21.22
C VAL A 74 15.40 -0.93 -21.73
N ARG A 75 16.60 -0.34 -21.76
CA ARG A 75 17.81 -1.03 -22.20
C ARG A 75 18.19 -2.18 -21.26
N LYS A 76 18.06 -1.99 -19.94
CA LYS A 76 18.47 -2.97 -18.91
C LYS A 76 17.56 -4.21 -18.91
N LEU A 77 16.26 -4.02 -19.06
CA LEU A 77 15.28 -5.10 -19.08
C LEU A 77 15.07 -5.70 -20.49
N GLY A 78 15.46 -4.97 -21.55
CA GLY A 78 15.37 -5.43 -22.93
C GLY A 78 13.95 -5.80 -23.33
N ASP A 79 13.80 -6.92 -24.03
CA ASP A 79 12.51 -7.44 -24.50
C ASP A 79 11.75 -8.26 -23.44
N GLY A 80 12.22 -8.27 -22.18
CA GLY A 80 11.57 -8.96 -21.08
C GLY A 80 10.19 -8.39 -20.78
N ASN A 81 9.22 -9.28 -20.52
CA ASN A 81 7.87 -8.89 -20.12
C ASN A 81 7.77 -8.83 -18.59
N ILE A 82 7.27 -7.70 -18.09
CA ILE A 82 6.97 -7.44 -16.69
C ILE A 82 5.47 -7.49 -16.43
N SER A 83 5.10 -7.81 -15.20
CA SER A 83 3.73 -7.82 -14.72
C SER A 83 3.31 -6.44 -14.20
N VAL A 84 2.31 -5.83 -14.83
CA VAL A 84 1.83 -4.47 -14.53
C VAL A 84 0.35 -4.53 -14.14
N ALA A 85 -0.03 -3.85 -13.05
CA ALA A 85 -1.43 -3.69 -12.67
C ALA A 85 -2.11 -2.65 -13.56
N VAL A 86 -3.31 -2.96 -14.05
CA VAL A 86 -4.11 -2.10 -14.91
C VAL A 86 -5.50 -1.95 -14.30
N THR A 87 -5.95 -0.70 -14.18
CA THR A 87 -7.24 -0.35 -13.59
C THR A 87 -7.94 0.72 -14.43
N PRO A 88 -9.28 0.80 -14.41
CA PRO A 88 -10.01 1.83 -15.15
C PRO A 88 -9.93 3.23 -14.51
N ASN A 89 -9.45 3.34 -13.27
CA ASN A 89 -9.55 4.55 -12.45
C ASN A 89 -8.31 4.83 -11.58
N GLY A 90 -7.24 4.03 -11.75
CA GLY A 90 -5.98 4.19 -11.02
C GLY A 90 -5.99 3.64 -9.60
N ARG A 91 -7.09 3.02 -9.16
CA ARG A 91 -7.28 2.50 -7.80
C ARG A 91 -7.28 0.98 -7.82
N ALA A 92 -6.09 0.41 -7.63
CA ALA A 92 -5.95 -1.01 -7.32
C ALA A 92 -6.23 -1.24 -5.83
N ASP A 93 -6.63 -2.47 -5.49
CA ASP A 93 -6.82 -2.92 -4.10
C ASP A 93 -7.72 -1.95 -3.32
N ALA A 94 -8.90 -1.69 -3.89
CA ALA A 94 -9.79 -0.64 -3.43
C ALA A 94 -11.26 -1.05 -3.48
N ILE A 95 -12.07 -0.42 -2.63
CA ILE A 95 -13.51 -0.63 -2.61
C ILE A 95 -14.14 -0.02 -3.87
N THR A 96 -14.81 -0.87 -4.65
CA THR A 96 -15.40 -0.53 -5.94
C THR A 96 -16.83 -1.05 -6.03
N ALA A 97 -17.74 -0.23 -6.57
CA ALA A 97 -19.10 -0.67 -6.88
C ALA A 97 -19.11 -1.58 -8.12
N GLY A 98 -19.66 -2.78 -7.98
CA GLY A 98 -19.91 -3.70 -9.07
C GLY A 98 -21.17 -3.36 -9.87
N PRO A 99 -21.38 -4.03 -11.01
CA PRO A 99 -22.54 -3.79 -11.88
C PRO A 99 -23.88 -4.18 -11.23
N ASP A 100 -23.87 -4.98 -10.17
CA ASP A 100 -25.03 -5.36 -9.37
C ASP A 100 -25.33 -4.37 -8.22
N GLY A 101 -24.59 -3.26 -8.15
CA GLY A 101 -24.71 -2.23 -7.12
C GLY A 101 -24.07 -2.61 -5.78
N ARG A 102 -23.46 -3.79 -5.66
CA ARG A 102 -22.73 -4.20 -4.45
C ARG A 102 -21.32 -3.62 -4.46
N LEU A 103 -20.76 -3.43 -3.26
CA LEU A 103 -19.37 -3.04 -3.08
C LEU A 103 -18.48 -4.28 -2.98
N TYR A 104 -17.36 -4.26 -3.67
CA TYR A 104 -16.33 -5.30 -3.69
C TYR A 104 -14.98 -4.71 -3.31
N PHE A 105 -14.13 -5.51 -2.68
CA PHE A 105 -12.69 -5.25 -2.72
C PHE A 105 -12.19 -5.71 -4.10
N ALA A 106 -11.72 -4.76 -4.91
CA ALA A 106 -11.35 -4.97 -6.30
C ALA A 106 -9.82 -5.01 -6.48
N GLU A 107 -9.30 -6.17 -6.84
CA GLU A 107 -7.92 -6.32 -7.32
C GLU A 107 -7.78 -5.86 -8.78
N PRO A 108 -6.61 -5.35 -9.18
CA PRO A 108 -6.37 -4.89 -10.54
C PRO A 108 -6.30 -6.07 -11.53
N HIS A 109 -6.43 -5.75 -12.82
CA HIS A 109 -6.06 -6.68 -13.87
C HIS A 109 -4.53 -6.71 -13.99
N VAL A 110 -3.92 -7.89 -13.98
CA VAL A 110 -2.47 -8.01 -14.23
C VAL A 110 -2.21 -8.26 -15.70
N GLN A 111 -1.51 -7.34 -16.36
CA GLN A 111 -1.13 -7.43 -17.76
C GLN A 111 0.38 -7.57 -17.90
N ARG A 112 0.82 -8.53 -18.71
CA ARG A 112 2.23 -8.66 -19.10
C ARG A 112 2.54 -7.74 -20.27
N MET A 113 3.55 -6.89 -20.13
CA MET A 113 4.01 -5.98 -21.18
C MET A 113 5.51 -5.69 -21.06
N SER A 114 6.14 -5.14 -22.10
CA SER A 114 7.53 -4.71 -22.01
C SER A 114 7.67 -3.42 -21.19
N MET A 115 8.84 -3.18 -20.61
CA MET A 115 9.14 -1.92 -19.89
C MET A 115 8.93 -0.69 -20.78
N SER A 116 9.27 -0.79 -22.07
CA SER A 116 9.07 0.29 -23.05
C SER A 116 7.59 0.63 -23.23
N ALA A 117 6.73 -0.38 -23.44
CA ALA A 117 5.29 -0.18 -23.58
C ALA A 117 4.67 0.38 -22.30
N PHE A 118 5.12 -0.10 -21.13
CA PHE A 118 4.68 0.38 -19.85
C PHE A 118 5.04 1.85 -19.60
N LEU A 119 6.30 2.25 -19.76
CA LEU A 119 6.72 3.66 -19.56
C LEU A 119 6.03 4.61 -20.55
N ALA A 120 5.80 4.16 -21.79
CA ALA A 120 5.03 4.92 -22.77
C ALA A 120 3.57 5.16 -22.33
N SER A 121 2.99 4.24 -21.53
CA SER A 121 1.65 4.43 -20.95
C SER A 121 1.61 5.41 -19.78
N LEU A 122 2.75 5.65 -19.10
CA LEU A 122 2.85 6.49 -17.89
C LEU A 122 3.02 7.99 -18.18
N SER A 123 3.02 8.40 -19.45
CA SER A 123 3.55 9.72 -19.85
C SER A 123 2.55 10.61 -20.57
N SER A 124 1.24 10.44 -20.38
CA SER A 124 0.28 11.48 -20.77
C SER A 124 0.26 12.61 -19.75
N ASP A 125 1.29 13.47 -19.81
CA ASP A 125 1.12 14.91 -19.53
C ASP A 125 0.13 15.45 -20.57
N SER A 126 -1.15 15.12 -20.43
CA SER A 126 -2.20 15.69 -21.25
C SER A 126 -3.13 16.53 -20.37
N ASP A 127 -2.69 17.77 -20.16
CA ASP A 127 -3.55 18.97 -20.18
C ASP A 127 -4.37 19.10 -21.49
N GLN A 128 -4.29 18.11 -22.39
CA GLN A 128 -5.14 17.93 -23.55
C GLN A 128 -6.27 16.96 -23.18
N PRO A 129 -7.56 17.37 -23.31
CA PRO A 129 -8.66 16.42 -23.23
C PRO A 129 -8.55 15.44 -24.41
N GLN A 130 -7.94 14.29 -24.17
CA GLN A 130 -8.07 13.16 -25.09
C GLN A 130 -9.50 12.63 -24.99
N GLY A 131 -9.99 12.08 -26.10
CA GLY A 131 -11.41 11.76 -26.30
C GLY A 131 -12.00 10.76 -25.28
N PRO A 132 -13.28 10.38 -25.45
CA PRO A 132 -14.05 9.59 -24.48
C PRO A 132 -13.64 8.11 -24.39
N GLU A 133 -12.43 7.74 -24.80
CA GLU A 133 -11.89 6.40 -24.57
C GLU A 133 -11.41 6.32 -23.12
N GLN A 134 -11.89 5.32 -22.39
CA GLN A 134 -11.56 5.08 -20.98
C GLN A 134 -10.05 4.83 -20.87
N GLU A 135 -9.29 5.85 -20.47
CA GLU A 135 -7.83 5.75 -20.36
C GLU A 135 -7.50 4.86 -19.15
N GLU A 136 -7.04 3.66 -19.43
CA GLU A 136 -6.64 2.70 -18.41
C GLU A 136 -5.34 3.13 -17.75
N ILE A 137 -5.29 3.00 -16.44
CA ILE A 137 -4.18 3.47 -15.63
C ILE A 137 -3.32 2.27 -15.24
N CYS A 138 -2.06 2.32 -15.66
CA CYS A 138 -1.05 1.31 -15.38
C CYS A 138 -0.25 1.67 -14.11
N TYR A 139 0.09 0.66 -13.31
CA TYR A 139 0.92 0.81 -12.12
C TYR A 139 1.73 -0.46 -11.87
N LEU A 140 3.04 -0.35 -11.76
CA LEU A 140 3.90 -1.44 -11.31
C LEU A 140 3.91 -1.39 -9.78
N GLN A 141 3.17 -2.32 -9.17
CA GLN A 141 2.86 -2.30 -7.75
C GLN A 141 2.79 -3.69 -7.10
N SER A 142 3.39 -4.71 -7.72
CA SER A 142 3.39 -6.05 -7.13
C SER A 142 4.20 -6.04 -5.83
N GLN A 143 3.56 -6.44 -4.73
CA GLN A 143 4.10 -6.34 -3.36
C GLN A 143 4.66 -7.67 -2.84
N ASN A 144 5.00 -8.59 -3.75
CA ASN A 144 5.38 -9.96 -3.45
C ASN A 144 6.90 -10.19 -3.45
N GLY A 145 7.68 -9.15 -3.15
CA GLY A 145 9.13 -9.18 -3.28
C GLY A 145 9.56 -9.18 -4.75
N ASN A 146 8.92 -8.35 -5.58
CA ASN A 146 9.09 -8.40 -7.03
C ASN A 146 10.57 -8.23 -7.46
N LEU A 147 11.40 -7.55 -6.67
CA LEU A 147 12.84 -7.50 -6.82
C LEU A 147 13.53 -8.59 -6.02
N TYR A 148 13.28 -8.70 -4.71
CA TYR A 148 13.84 -9.75 -3.84
C TYR A 148 12.74 -10.32 -2.96
N THR A 149 12.56 -11.65 -2.99
CA THR A 149 11.58 -12.33 -2.13
C THR A 149 12.23 -12.83 -0.85
N ALA A 150 11.44 -13.25 0.14
CA ALA A 150 11.93 -13.91 1.35
C ALA A 150 12.82 -15.14 1.03
N CYS A 151 12.56 -15.84 -0.08
CA CYS A 151 13.38 -16.98 -0.50
C CYS A 151 14.84 -16.58 -0.79
N TYR A 152 15.07 -15.36 -1.29
CA TYR A 152 16.41 -14.83 -1.52
C TYR A 152 17.27 -14.84 -0.26
N PHE A 153 16.67 -14.47 0.88
CA PHE A 153 17.37 -14.27 2.15
C PHE A 153 17.47 -15.54 2.99
N ASN A 154 16.63 -16.54 2.74
CA ASN A 154 16.56 -17.76 3.55
C ASN A 154 17.75 -18.73 3.38
N LEU A 155 18.76 -18.40 2.55
CA LEU A 155 19.95 -19.21 2.27
C LEU A 155 19.64 -20.69 1.93
N SER A 156 18.40 -21.00 1.54
CA SER A 156 17.95 -22.37 1.28
C SER A 156 18.57 -22.97 0.02
N GLY A 157 19.21 -22.12 -0.81
CA GLY A 157 19.74 -22.48 -2.12
C GLY A 157 18.66 -22.62 -3.18
N ASP A 158 17.40 -22.33 -2.84
CA ASP A 158 16.30 -22.32 -3.80
C ASP A 158 16.46 -21.13 -4.77
N PRO A 159 16.12 -21.32 -6.06
CA PRO A 159 16.15 -20.23 -7.01
C PRO A 159 15.11 -19.16 -6.62
N ASP A 160 15.52 -17.90 -6.65
CA ASP A 160 14.65 -16.74 -6.44
C ASP A 160 14.50 -15.94 -7.75
N PRO A 161 13.66 -16.40 -8.70
CA PRO A 161 13.51 -15.74 -9.99
C PRO A 161 12.75 -14.42 -9.85
N SER A 162 13.28 -13.37 -10.47
CA SER A 162 12.61 -12.07 -10.58
C SER A 162 12.48 -11.63 -12.05
N GLU A 163 11.34 -11.06 -12.42
CA GLU A 163 11.16 -10.38 -13.72
C GLU A 163 12.06 -9.14 -13.85
N PHE A 164 12.62 -8.68 -12.72
CA PHE A 164 13.54 -7.56 -12.60
C PHE A 164 14.96 -8.03 -12.22
N GLU A 165 15.30 -9.31 -12.41
CA GLU A 165 16.64 -9.86 -12.16
C GLU A 165 17.77 -8.95 -12.71
N PRO A 166 17.67 -8.39 -13.93
CA PRO A 166 18.70 -7.47 -14.39
C PRO A 166 18.88 -6.28 -13.44
N LEU A 167 17.82 -5.66 -12.91
CA LEU A 167 17.94 -4.47 -12.08
C LEU A 167 18.54 -4.72 -10.68
N ARG A 168 18.67 -5.98 -10.25
CA ARG A 168 19.22 -6.34 -8.91
C ARG A 168 20.64 -5.83 -8.68
N GLU A 169 21.46 -5.67 -9.71
CA GLU A 169 22.81 -5.13 -9.52
C GLU A 169 22.83 -3.65 -9.12
N ASP A 170 21.78 -2.90 -9.43
CA ASP A 170 21.65 -1.48 -9.09
C ASP A 170 21.01 -1.27 -7.71
N VAL A 171 20.25 -2.25 -7.23
CA VAL A 171 19.42 -2.16 -6.01
C VAL A 171 20.09 -2.90 -4.86
N PRO A 172 20.36 -2.25 -3.72
CA PRO A 172 20.78 -2.97 -2.52
C PRO A 172 19.71 -3.98 -2.11
N SER A 173 20.08 -5.23 -1.87
CA SER A 173 19.14 -6.24 -1.36
C SER A 173 18.69 -5.95 0.07
N GLU A 174 19.49 -5.19 0.82
CA GLU A 174 19.23 -4.83 2.22
C GLU A 174 19.64 -3.38 2.50
N ILE A 175 19.08 -2.83 3.58
CA ILE A 175 19.50 -1.55 4.16
C ILE A 175 20.30 -1.86 5.42
N PRO A 176 21.65 -1.75 5.41
CA PRO A 176 22.49 -2.28 6.49
C PRO A 176 22.11 -1.78 7.89
N TRP A 177 21.90 -0.48 8.06
CA TRP A 177 21.53 0.08 9.37
C TRP A 177 20.15 -0.38 9.86
N CYS A 178 19.24 -0.73 8.95
CA CYS A 178 17.91 -1.24 9.29
C CYS A 178 17.99 -2.72 9.64
N SER A 179 18.63 -3.53 8.78
CA SER A 179 18.81 -4.96 9.00
C SER A 179 19.60 -5.24 10.28
N ASP A 180 20.66 -4.48 10.56
CA ASP A 180 21.45 -4.60 11.80
C ASP A 180 20.64 -4.21 13.05
N ALA A 181 19.78 -3.19 12.95
CA ALA A 181 18.95 -2.75 14.07
C ALA A 181 17.83 -3.74 14.42
N LEU A 182 17.27 -4.40 13.40
CA LEU A 182 16.19 -5.37 13.53
C LEU A 182 16.70 -6.81 13.68
N GLU A 183 18.01 -7.02 13.54
CA GLU A 183 18.69 -8.32 13.49
C GLU A 183 18.03 -9.31 12.50
N LYS A 184 17.58 -8.80 11.34
CA LYS A 184 16.94 -9.61 10.29
C LYS A 184 17.10 -8.96 8.91
N SER A 185 17.07 -9.78 7.87
CA SER A 185 16.94 -9.31 6.49
C SER A 185 15.49 -8.94 6.15
N PRO A 186 15.23 -8.19 5.07
CA PRO A 186 13.87 -7.94 4.60
C PRO A 186 13.16 -9.24 4.18
N ASP A 187 11.85 -9.28 4.35
CA ASP A 187 10.97 -10.33 3.81
C ASP A 187 10.63 -10.09 2.34
N ALA A 188 10.66 -8.82 1.92
CA ALA A 188 10.42 -8.43 0.54
C ALA A 188 11.08 -7.09 0.23
N VAL A 189 11.60 -6.98 -0.99
CA VAL A 189 11.99 -5.72 -1.61
C VAL A 189 11.17 -5.54 -2.88
N ASN A 190 10.44 -4.43 -2.96
CA ASN A 190 9.54 -4.16 -4.08
C ASN A 190 9.95 -2.90 -4.84
N LEU A 191 9.91 -3.01 -6.16
CA LEU A 191 9.93 -1.91 -7.11
C LEU A 191 8.52 -1.38 -7.33
N TRP A 192 8.41 -0.05 -7.37
CA TRP A 192 7.19 0.68 -7.66
C TRP A 192 7.45 1.68 -8.79
N ILE A 193 6.61 1.66 -9.82
CA ILE A 193 6.65 2.66 -10.90
C ILE A 193 5.22 3.01 -11.29
N GLY A 194 4.84 4.28 -11.29
CA GLY A 194 3.52 4.76 -11.71
C GLY A 194 3.49 6.27 -11.90
N ASP A 195 2.36 6.81 -12.33
CA ASP A 195 2.14 8.25 -12.51
C ASP A 195 1.08 8.81 -11.54
N SER A 196 0.77 10.10 -11.66
CA SER A 196 -0.15 10.79 -10.73
C SER A 196 -1.57 10.21 -10.66
N ARG A 197 -1.95 9.38 -11.62
CA ARG A 197 -3.25 8.73 -11.68
C ARG A 197 -3.29 7.47 -10.84
N SER A 198 -2.16 6.81 -10.58
CA SER A 198 -2.12 5.63 -9.70
C SER A 198 -2.18 6.03 -8.23
N ILE A 199 -3.14 5.46 -7.50
CA ILE A 199 -3.42 5.76 -6.09
C ILE A 199 -3.50 4.45 -5.32
N THR A 200 -2.79 4.37 -4.21
CA THR A 200 -2.94 3.27 -3.25
C THR A 200 -3.96 3.68 -2.18
N SER A 201 -5.02 2.88 -2.05
CA SER A 201 -6.10 3.13 -1.09
C SER A 201 -5.61 3.06 0.37
N ILE A 202 -6.37 3.62 1.32
CA ILE A 202 -5.90 3.66 2.71
C ILE A 202 -5.91 2.26 3.34
N HIS A 203 -4.76 1.82 3.83
CA HIS A 203 -4.57 0.51 4.43
C HIS A 203 -3.43 0.52 5.45
N SER A 204 -3.19 -0.61 6.09
CA SER A 204 -2.12 -0.79 7.09
C SER A 204 -1.46 -2.14 6.88
N ASP A 205 -0.15 -2.17 6.99
CA ASP A 205 0.66 -3.38 6.83
C ASP A 205 1.28 -3.83 8.16
N PRO A 206 1.55 -5.13 8.33
CA PRO A 206 2.28 -5.67 9.49
C PRO A 206 3.80 -5.59 9.34
N TYR A 207 4.33 -4.65 8.54
CA TYR A 207 5.75 -4.55 8.22
C TYR A 207 6.35 -3.24 8.72
N GLU A 208 7.57 -3.29 9.25
CA GLU A 208 8.44 -2.12 9.33
C GLU A 208 8.91 -1.81 7.90
N ASN A 209 8.47 -0.66 7.37
CA ASN A 209 8.64 -0.35 5.95
C ASN A 209 9.62 0.83 5.77
N ILE A 210 10.73 0.58 5.06
CA ILE A 210 11.58 1.67 4.57
C ILE A 210 11.21 1.95 3.13
N TYR A 211 10.48 3.04 2.91
CA TYR A 211 9.97 3.46 1.61
C TYR A 211 10.83 4.57 1.01
N THR A 212 11.52 4.29 -0.08
CA THR A 212 12.57 5.13 -0.61
C THR A 212 12.26 5.58 -2.04
N VAL A 213 12.32 6.88 -2.31
CA VAL A 213 11.98 7.43 -3.64
C VAL A 213 13.26 7.63 -4.45
N VAL A 214 13.32 6.98 -5.61
CA VAL A 214 14.45 7.05 -6.55
C VAL A 214 14.23 8.19 -7.55
N ARG A 215 13.00 8.34 -8.06
CA ARG A 215 12.63 9.37 -9.04
C ARG A 215 11.24 9.91 -8.73
N GLY A 216 11.04 11.22 -8.91
CA GLY A 216 9.75 11.88 -8.65
C GLY A 216 9.49 12.09 -7.17
N ALA A 217 8.23 11.95 -6.76
CA ALA A 217 7.81 12.13 -5.37
C ALA A 217 6.59 11.26 -5.03
N LYS A 218 6.53 10.84 -3.76
CA LYS A 218 5.38 10.18 -3.15
C LYS A 218 4.79 11.07 -2.05
N HIS A 219 3.47 11.09 -1.95
CA HIS A 219 2.73 11.83 -0.94
C HIS A 219 1.91 10.87 -0.10
N PHE A 220 2.22 10.80 1.18
CA PHE A 220 1.58 9.95 2.15
C PHE A 220 0.66 10.76 3.04
N THR A 221 -0.59 10.29 3.16
CA THR A 221 -1.49 10.65 4.23
C THR A 221 -1.46 9.51 5.24
N LEU A 222 -0.92 9.78 6.43
CA LEU A 222 -0.69 8.79 7.48
C LEU A 222 -1.66 9.03 8.65
N LEU A 223 -2.19 7.95 9.23
CA LEU A 223 -2.85 7.99 10.53
C LEU A 223 -2.20 6.96 11.45
N PRO A 224 -1.99 7.28 12.74
CA PRO A 224 -1.45 6.30 13.68
C PRO A 224 -2.38 5.09 13.81
N PRO A 225 -1.88 3.91 14.24
CA PRO A 225 -2.72 2.74 14.45
C PRO A 225 -3.93 3.02 15.36
N THR A 226 -3.76 3.95 16.31
CA THR A 226 -4.79 4.40 17.25
C THR A 226 -5.96 5.14 16.60
N GLU A 227 -5.82 5.62 15.37
CA GLU A 227 -6.88 6.30 14.61
C GLU A 227 -7.66 5.37 13.67
N GLY A 228 -7.36 4.06 13.66
CA GLY A 228 -8.09 3.07 12.85
C GLY A 228 -9.62 3.06 13.07
N TRP A 229 -10.09 3.50 14.26
CA TRP A 229 -11.51 3.59 14.60
C TRP A 229 -12.34 4.51 13.68
N CYS A 230 -11.69 5.43 12.96
CA CYS A 230 -12.32 6.37 12.05
C CYS A 230 -12.32 5.91 10.58
N LEU A 231 -11.65 4.79 10.25
CA LEU A 231 -11.52 4.31 8.87
C LEU A 231 -12.65 3.37 8.42
N GLU A 232 -13.59 3.10 9.33
CA GLU A 232 -14.80 2.32 9.03
C GLU A 232 -14.47 1.00 8.32
N GLU A 233 -13.55 0.21 8.89
CA GLU A 233 -13.24 -1.09 8.32
C GLU A 233 -14.50 -1.96 8.23
N ARG A 234 -14.66 -2.65 7.10
CA ARG A 234 -15.76 -3.55 6.78
C ARG A 234 -15.27 -4.77 6.01
N THR A 235 -16.06 -5.82 5.97
CA THR A 235 -15.80 -6.98 5.11
C THR A 235 -16.47 -6.83 3.75
N TYR A 236 -15.74 -7.10 2.68
CA TYR A 236 -16.22 -7.00 1.29
C TYR A 236 -15.97 -8.29 0.53
N PRO A 237 -16.90 -8.73 -0.35
CA PRO A 237 -16.60 -9.80 -1.29
C PRO A 237 -15.43 -9.40 -2.20
N HIS A 238 -14.58 -10.36 -2.52
CA HIS A 238 -13.45 -10.18 -3.44
C HIS A 238 -13.92 -10.15 -4.90
N ALA A 239 -13.31 -9.29 -5.71
CA ALA A 239 -13.46 -9.25 -7.16
C ALA A 239 -12.14 -8.84 -7.82
N GLN A 240 -11.99 -9.17 -9.10
CA GLN A 240 -10.82 -8.78 -9.89
C GLN A 240 -11.26 -8.14 -11.21
N TYR A 241 -10.54 -7.11 -11.65
CA TYR A 241 -10.72 -6.61 -13.03
C TYR A 241 -10.21 -7.63 -14.05
N ILE A 242 -11.03 -7.92 -15.05
CA ILE A 242 -10.68 -8.79 -16.18
C ILE A 242 -10.99 -8.10 -17.50
N ARG A 243 -10.26 -8.48 -18.54
CA ARG A 243 -10.53 -8.08 -19.92
C ARG A 243 -11.84 -8.72 -20.40
N SER A 244 -12.80 -7.92 -20.86
CA SER A 244 -14.09 -8.43 -21.34
C SER A 244 -13.92 -9.40 -22.52
N PRO A 245 -14.43 -10.64 -22.44
CA PRO A 245 -14.31 -11.63 -23.51
C PRO A 245 -15.16 -11.32 -24.75
N LYS A 246 -16.06 -10.31 -24.68
CA LYS A 246 -16.99 -9.94 -25.76
C LYS A 246 -16.37 -9.00 -26.80
N THR A 247 -15.14 -8.56 -26.57
CA THR A 247 -14.42 -7.56 -27.37
C THR A 247 -13.05 -8.11 -27.74
N SER A 248 -12.45 -7.61 -28.83
CA SER A 248 -11.13 -8.06 -29.25
C SER A 248 -10.09 -7.87 -28.12
N PRO A 249 -9.08 -8.74 -27.96
CA PRO A 249 -8.12 -8.67 -26.84
C PRO A 249 -7.33 -7.36 -26.75
N LYS A 250 -7.26 -6.57 -27.82
CA LYS A 250 -6.54 -5.29 -27.88
C LYS A 250 -7.43 -4.07 -27.59
N THR A 251 -8.75 -4.27 -27.46
CA THR A 251 -9.74 -3.19 -27.30
C THR A 251 -10.78 -3.55 -26.23
N SER A 252 -10.51 -4.53 -25.37
CA SER A 252 -11.50 -5.00 -24.41
C SER A 252 -11.45 -4.19 -23.13
N GLU A 253 -12.56 -3.55 -22.83
CA GLU A 253 -12.84 -2.87 -21.57
C GLU A 253 -12.56 -3.78 -20.36
N LEU A 254 -12.01 -3.19 -19.30
CA LEU A 254 -11.89 -3.84 -18.00
C LEU A 254 -13.24 -3.90 -17.31
N VAL A 255 -13.69 -5.10 -16.99
CA VAL A 255 -14.92 -5.35 -16.24
C VAL A 255 -14.59 -6.02 -14.92
N LEU A 256 -15.33 -5.65 -13.88
CA LEU A 256 -15.16 -6.25 -12.56
C LEU A 256 -15.80 -7.64 -12.53
N SER A 257 -15.02 -8.66 -12.22
CA SER A 257 -15.48 -10.05 -12.10
C SER A 257 -15.45 -10.48 -10.63
N PRO A 258 -16.62 -10.63 -9.98
CA PRO A 258 -16.72 -11.17 -8.63
C PRO A 258 -16.09 -12.56 -8.53
N SER A 259 -15.39 -12.82 -7.43
CA SER A 259 -14.96 -14.18 -7.08
C SER A 259 -16.13 -15.04 -6.60
N PRO A 260 -15.96 -16.38 -6.58
CA PRO A 260 -16.98 -17.28 -6.05
C PRO A 260 -17.42 -16.88 -4.65
N SER A 261 -18.70 -17.08 -4.30
CA SER A 261 -19.25 -16.72 -2.99
C SER A 261 -18.62 -17.47 -1.80
N THR A 262 -17.82 -18.50 -2.06
CA THR A 262 -17.04 -19.23 -1.07
C THR A 262 -15.70 -18.56 -0.74
N ALA A 263 -15.28 -17.56 -1.51
CA ALA A 263 -14.08 -16.79 -1.22
C ALA A 263 -14.26 -16.02 0.10
N VAL A 264 -13.20 -15.99 0.91
CA VAL A 264 -13.21 -15.28 2.18
C VAL A 264 -13.35 -13.78 1.90
N PRO A 265 -14.32 -13.08 2.53
CA PRO A 265 -14.42 -11.63 2.41
C PRO A 265 -13.16 -10.93 2.91
N ILE A 266 -12.79 -9.83 2.25
CA ILE A 266 -11.62 -9.03 2.59
C ILE A 266 -12.04 -7.89 3.52
N ARG A 267 -11.34 -7.77 4.64
CA ARG A 267 -11.46 -6.64 5.55
C ARG A 267 -10.69 -5.44 4.99
N TRP A 268 -11.36 -4.32 4.76
CA TRP A 268 -10.74 -3.11 4.21
C TRP A 268 -11.41 -1.83 4.72
N SER A 269 -10.71 -0.70 4.63
CA SER A 269 -11.25 0.62 4.95
C SER A 269 -12.38 1.02 4.00
N SER A 270 -13.46 1.61 4.53
CA SER A 270 -14.53 2.20 3.71
C SER A 270 -14.19 3.62 3.24
N VAL A 271 -13.15 4.25 3.81
CA VAL A 271 -12.73 5.61 3.46
C VAL A 271 -11.95 5.58 2.13
N VAL A 272 -12.58 6.08 1.07
CA VAL A 272 -12.04 6.02 -0.31
C VAL A 272 -10.86 6.96 -0.54
N ASP A 273 -10.92 8.18 0.00
CA ASP A 273 -9.81 9.15 -0.03
C ASP A 273 -9.89 9.99 1.25
N PRO A 274 -8.95 9.79 2.20
CA PRO A 274 -8.96 10.50 3.48
C PRO A 274 -8.72 12.01 3.34
N ASN A 275 -8.28 12.49 2.17
CA ASN A 275 -8.04 13.91 1.92
C ASN A 275 -9.29 14.67 1.44
N LEU A 276 -10.39 13.97 1.16
CA LEU A 276 -11.63 14.63 0.77
C LEU A 276 -12.31 15.30 1.98
N PRO A 277 -12.91 16.49 1.81
CA PRO A 277 -13.66 17.14 2.89
C PRO A 277 -14.75 16.23 3.47
N GLY A 278 -14.73 16.02 4.78
CA GLY A 278 -15.71 15.19 5.49
C GLY A 278 -15.50 13.67 5.35
N ALA A 279 -14.44 13.22 4.69
CA ALA A 279 -14.11 11.79 4.59
C ALA A 279 -13.62 11.21 5.93
N LEU A 280 -12.98 12.04 6.75
CA LEU A 280 -12.58 11.73 8.12
C LEU A 280 -13.38 12.61 9.10
N PRO A 281 -13.67 12.10 10.32
CA PRO A 281 -14.28 12.91 11.37
C PRO A 281 -13.32 14.02 11.83
N ALA A 282 -13.84 15.06 12.48
CA ALA A 282 -13.05 16.23 12.89
C ALA A 282 -11.98 15.89 13.94
N GLU A 283 -12.16 14.77 14.64
CA GLU A 283 -11.27 14.24 15.68
C GLU A 283 -10.17 13.33 15.11
N ALA A 284 -10.08 13.14 13.80
CA ALA A 284 -8.95 12.45 13.16
C ALA A 284 -7.85 13.45 12.83
N HIS A 285 -6.59 13.04 12.98
CA HIS A 285 -5.42 13.90 12.87
C HIS A 285 -4.41 13.33 11.87
N PRO A 286 -4.74 13.34 10.56
CA PRO A 286 -3.85 12.80 9.54
C PRO A 286 -2.55 13.61 9.42
N ILE A 287 -1.43 12.91 9.30
CA ILE A 287 -0.10 13.45 9.06
C ILE A 287 0.21 13.39 7.56
N GLN A 288 0.61 14.51 6.96
CA GLN A 288 0.96 14.57 5.54
C GLN A 288 2.48 14.59 5.38
N ILE A 289 3.05 13.60 4.69
CA ILE A 289 4.49 13.50 4.44
C ILE A 289 4.74 13.37 2.94
N SER A 290 5.63 14.20 2.41
CA SER A 290 6.11 14.08 1.02
C SER A 290 7.54 13.57 1.00
N VAL A 291 7.76 12.45 0.33
CA VAL A 291 9.07 11.81 0.14
C VAL A 291 9.53 12.16 -1.26
N GLN A 292 10.64 12.89 -1.36
CA GLN A 292 11.23 13.32 -2.62
C GLN A 292 12.27 12.30 -3.10
N ALA A 293 12.63 12.34 -4.38
CA ALA A 293 13.80 11.64 -4.86
C ALA A 293 15.03 11.97 -4.00
N GLY A 294 15.70 10.96 -3.46
CA GLY A 294 16.80 11.13 -2.50
C GLY A 294 16.46 10.80 -1.06
N ASP A 295 15.16 10.73 -0.74
CA ASP A 295 14.68 10.56 0.62
C ASP A 295 14.06 9.17 0.83
N ALA A 296 14.04 8.75 2.09
CA ALA A 296 13.29 7.59 2.55
C ALA A 296 12.30 7.98 3.66
N LEU A 297 11.22 7.24 3.75
CA LEU A 297 10.27 7.26 4.86
C LEU A 297 10.40 5.94 5.61
N TYR A 298 10.76 6.01 6.89
CA TYR A 298 10.42 4.92 7.80
C TYR A 298 8.92 5.04 8.13
N LEU A 299 8.16 4.04 7.67
CA LEU A 299 6.74 3.87 7.95
C LEU A 299 6.59 2.66 8.89
N PRO A 300 6.28 2.89 10.18
CA PRO A 300 6.22 1.80 11.15
C PRO A 300 5.05 0.85 10.90
N ALA A 301 5.20 -0.40 11.35
CA ALA A 301 4.12 -1.39 11.26
C ALA A 301 2.83 -0.89 11.92
N GLY A 302 1.69 -1.20 11.30
CA GLY A 302 0.36 -0.83 11.81
C GLY A 302 -0.10 0.59 11.48
N TRP A 303 0.76 1.44 10.90
CA TRP A 303 0.36 2.78 10.49
C TRP A 303 -0.52 2.74 9.26
N TRP A 304 -1.66 3.44 9.35
CA TRP A 304 -2.56 3.61 8.23
C TRP A 304 -1.98 4.60 7.25
N HIS A 305 -2.00 4.27 5.97
CA HIS A 305 -1.38 5.09 4.96
C HIS A 305 -2.16 5.05 3.64
N TYR A 306 -2.33 6.23 3.06
CA TYR A 306 -2.89 6.47 1.74
C TYR A 306 -1.85 7.18 0.89
N VAL A 307 -1.61 6.70 -0.32
CA VAL A 307 -0.41 7.10 -1.10
C VAL A 307 -0.80 7.61 -2.48
N ARG A 308 -0.28 8.79 -2.80
CA ARG A 308 -0.35 9.43 -4.12
C ARG A 308 1.07 9.72 -4.65
N GLN A 309 1.16 10.13 -5.91
CA GLN A 309 2.40 10.61 -6.52
C GLN A 309 2.11 11.78 -7.47
N SER A 310 3.12 12.60 -7.76
CA SER A 310 2.94 13.84 -8.56
C SER A 310 3.17 13.67 -10.05
N SER A 311 4.07 12.78 -10.45
CA SER A 311 4.48 12.55 -11.84
C SER A 311 4.85 11.07 -11.99
N VAL A 312 5.49 10.69 -13.11
CA VAL A 312 6.15 9.38 -13.18
C VAL A 312 7.17 9.27 -12.04
N THR A 313 6.86 8.39 -11.10
CA THR A 313 7.60 8.19 -9.86
C THR A 313 8.13 6.77 -9.83
N ILE A 314 9.39 6.62 -9.44
CA ILE A 314 10.02 5.32 -9.16
C ILE A 314 10.39 5.28 -7.68
N ALA A 315 9.99 4.22 -7.01
CA ALA A 315 10.31 3.99 -5.61
C ALA A 315 10.68 2.54 -5.35
N LEU A 316 11.41 2.33 -4.27
CA LEU A 316 11.74 1.04 -3.71
C LEU A 316 11.20 0.99 -2.30
N ASN A 317 10.76 -0.18 -1.85
CA ASN A 317 10.48 -0.35 -0.44
C ASN A 317 11.04 -1.68 0.08
N TYR A 318 11.44 -1.66 1.35
CA TYR A 318 11.99 -2.79 2.06
C TYR A 318 11.04 -3.11 3.22
N TRP A 319 10.45 -4.30 3.18
CA TRP A 319 9.56 -4.79 4.23
C TRP A 319 10.29 -5.75 5.15
N TYR A 320 10.23 -5.45 6.44
CA TYR A 320 10.71 -6.29 7.51
C TYR A 320 9.54 -6.66 8.41
N ASP A 321 9.30 -7.94 8.65
CA ASP A 321 8.17 -8.39 9.45
C ASP A 321 8.24 -7.81 10.87
N LEU A 322 7.10 -7.37 11.37
CA LEU A 322 6.96 -6.83 12.72
C LEU A 322 7.48 -7.84 13.76
N GLU A 323 8.16 -7.35 14.79
CA GLU A 323 8.41 -8.16 15.98
C GLU A 323 7.09 -8.44 16.71
N SER A 324 6.51 -9.61 16.44
CA SER A 324 5.22 -10.03 16.98
C SER A 324 5.31 -10.55 18.41
N ARG A 325 6.52 -10.87 18.93
CA ARG A 325 6.70 -11.24 20.33
C ARG A 325 6.41 -10.03 21.24
N GLY A 326 5.84 -10.31 22.41
CA GLY A 326 5.46 -9.26 23.36
C GLY A 326 4.10 -8.65 23.05
N MET A 327 3.99 -7.31 23.14
CA MET A 327 2.70 -6.62 23.14
C MET A 327 2.31 -5.99 21.80
N SER A 328 3.23 -5.85 20.85
CA SER A 328 3.02 -5.05 19.62
C SER A 328 1.84 -5.56 18.80
N TRP A 329 1.82 -6.85 18.43
CA TRP A 329 0.73 -7.43 17.67
C TRP A 329 -0.60 -7.42 18.43
N VAL A 330 -0.57 -7.70 19.74
CA VAL A 330 -1.76 -7.70 20.59
C VAL A 330 -2.41 -6.32 20.62
N TRP A 331 -1.60 -5.25 20.73
CA TRP A 331 -2.08 -3.87 20.67
C TRP A 331 -2.64 -3.50 19.30
N LEU A 332 -1.93 -3.79 18.21
CA LEU A 332 -2.43 -3.51 16.86
C LEU A 332 -3.75 -4.22 16.59
N ASN A 333 -3.86 -5.49 16.99
CA ASN A 333 -5.10 -6.25 16.84
C ASN A 333 -6.23 -5.69 17.73
N PHE A 334 -5.93 -5.29 18.98
CA PHE A 334 -6.90 -4.65 19.87
C PHE A 334 -7.44 -3.34 19.27
N LEU A 335 -6.57 -2.50 18.69
CA LEU A 335 -6.96 -1.22 18.08
C LEU A 335 -7.83 -1.40 16.83
N ARG A 336 -7.66 -2.52 16.11
CA ARG A 336 -8.55 -2.93 15.02
C ARG A 336 -9.87 -3.54 15.53
N GLY A 337 -10.02 -3.79 16.82
CA GLY A 337 -11.24 -4.33 17.43
C GLY A 337 -11.22 -5.86 17.54
N LEU A 338 -12.01 -6.37 18.50
CA LEU A 338 -11.97 -7.76 18.97
C LEU A 338 -12.87 -8.74 18.17
N GLY A 339 -13.54 -8.27 17.12
CA GLY A 339 -14.43 -9.08 16.31
C GLY A 339 -14.32 -8.75 14.82
N GLU A 340 -14.95 -9.57 14.00
CA GLU A 340 -15.05 -9.31 12.56
C GLU A 340 -15.85 -8.02 12.31
N PRO A 341 -15.38 -7.14 11.41
CA PRO A 341 -16.11 -5.92 11.11
C PRO A 341 -17.39 -6.24 10.33
N PRO A 342 -18.40 -5.36 10.38
CA PRO A 342 -19.65 -5.58 9.68
C PRO A 342 -19.43 -5.63 8.16
N SER A 343 -20.39 -6.25 7.45
CA SER A 343 -20.38 -6.26 5.98
C SER A 343 -20.42 -4.84 5.40
N GLY A 344 -19.67 -4.65 4.31
CA GLY A 344 -19.74 -3.51 3.39
C GLY A 344 -21.06 -3.41 2.63
N ASN A 345 -21.76 -4.53 2.49
CA ASN A 345 -23.03 -4.64 1.81
C ASN A 345 -24.12 -4.95 2.84
N VAL A 346 -25.06 -4.01 3.04
CA VAL A 346 -26.21 -4.25 3.93
C VAL A 346 -27.19 -5.17 3.22
N GLU A 347 -27.42 -6.36 3.73
CA GLU A 347 -28.53 -7.21 3.29
C GLU A 347 -29.84 -6.65 3.88
N GLY A 348 -30.80 -6.26 3.04
CA GLY A 348 -32.19 -6.03 3.49
C GLY A 348 -32.79 -4.62 3.41
N LYS A 349 -32.30 -3.70 2.56
CA LYS A 349 -33.22 -2.71 1.96
C LYS A 349 -33.70 -3.27 0.63
N GLY A 350 -34.80 -4.02 0.71
CA GLY A 350 -35.62 -4.28 -0.46
C GLY A 350 -35.91 -2.95 -1.16
N VAL A 351 -35.78 -2.98 -2.48
CA VAL A 351 -36.42 -2.02 -3.36
C VAL A 351 -37.92 -2.20 -3.15
N ASP A 352 -38.49 -1.54 -2.15
CA ASP A 352 -39.92 -1.31 -2.09
C ASP A 352 -40.21 -0.13 -3.02
N SER A 353 -40.67 -0.51 -4.22
CA SER A 353 -41.61 0.14 -5.14
C SER A 353 -41.52 1.66 -5.36
#